data_AF-A0A143YDB7-F1
#
_entry.id   AF-A0A143YDB7-F1
#
_cell.length_a   1.000
_cell.length_b   1.000
_cell.length_c   1.000
_cell.angle_alpha   90.00
_cell.angle_beta   90.00
_cell.angle_gamma   90.00
#
_symmetry.space_group_name_H-M   'P 1'
#
loop_
_entity.id
_entity.type
_entity.pdbx_description
1 polymer ?
#
loop_
_entity_poly.entity_id
_entity_poly.type
_entity_poly.pdbx_seq_one_letter_code
_entity_poly.pdbx_strand_id
1 'polypeptide(L)'
;MLRVSGALRRFHEGVPKTSTGKKSQCEIGLDYCNILFSIEKEIAHLPPEERLKKRKKKAIPVLKAFWGWVETTNALPSSVLGTALSYAKKQKPHLMNYLLDGECQISNNLAERSIRPFVVGRKAWNFYASPKGAESSSIAYSIIETAKANNLNVFKYLMYLFKELPNTPFKEEPELLEDYLPWSTEIQENCK
;
A
#
# COMPACT_ATOMS: atom_id res chain seq x y z
N MET A 1 -4.24 3.06 -8.47
CA MET A 1 -3.77 2.74 -7.10
C MET A 1 -4.45 1.46 -6.65
N LEU A 2 -3.69 0.38 -6.43
CA LEU A 2 -4.09 -1.05 -6.33
C LEU A 2 -5.21 -1.33 -5.30
N ARG A 3 -6.27 -2.08 -5.68
CA ARG A 3 -7.46 -2.30 -4.82
C ARG A 3 -7.98 -3.74 -4.76
N VAL A 4 -7.14 -4.75 -4.49
CA VAL A 4 -7.68 -6.10 -4.13
C VAL A 4 -8.52 -6.03 -2.86
N SER A 5 -8.09 -5.23 -1.87
CA SER A 5 -8.86 -4.95 -0.66
C SER A 5 -10.24 -4.35 -0.96
N GLY A 6 -10.33 -3.46 -1.96
CA GLY A 6 -11.58 -2.87 -2.40
C GLY A 6 -12.52 -3.83 -3.12
N ALA A 7 -11.98 -4.80 -3.86
CA ALA A 7 -12.77 -5.87 -4.47
C ALA A 7 -13.24 -6.87 -3.40
N LEU A 8 -12.34 -7.29 -2.51
CA LEU A 8 -12.63 -8.17 -1.37
C LEU A 8 -13.75 -7.61 -0.50
N ARG A 9 -13.71 -6.32 -0.15
CA ARG A 9 -14.78 -5.67 0.61
C ARG A 9 -16.14 -5.75 -0.08
N ARG A 10 -16.19 -5.49 -1.39
CA ARG A 10 -17.46 -5.53 -2.16
C ARG A 10 -18.02 -6.93 -2.27
N PHE A 11 -17.16 -7.93 -2.47
CA PHE A 11 -17.59 -9.33 -2.45
C PHE A 11 -18.10 -9.73 -1.06
N HIS A 12 -17.40 -9.32 0.01
CA HIS A 12 -17.82 -9.54 1.38
C HIS A 12 -19.18 -8.91 1.71
N GLU A 13 -19.44 -7.68 1.25
CA GLU A 13 -20.74 -7.01 1.41
C GLU A 13 -21.90 -7.78 0.77
N GLY A 14 -21.63 -8.61 -0.24
CA GLY A 14 -22.62 -9.44 -0.93
C GLY A 14 -22.75 -10.87 -0.40
N VAL A 15 -22.00 -11.26 0.64
CA VAL A 15 -22.11 -12.59 1.25
C VAL A 15 -23.37 -12.67 2.12
N PRO A 16 -24.27 -13.66 1.90
CA PRO A 16 -25.46 -13.82 2.72
C PRO A 16 -25.08 -14.16 4.17
N LYS A 17 -25.77 -13.56 5.15
CA LYS A 17 -25.54 -13.82 6.58
C LYS A 17 -25.98 -15.23 7.02
N THR A 18 -26.84 -15.87 6.24
CA THR A 18 -27.37 -17.21 6.49
C THR A 18 -26.77 -18.19 5.49
N SER A 19 -26.09 -19.23 5.99
CA SER A 19 -25.47 -20.24 5.12
C SER A 19 -26.53 -21.16 4.54
N THR A 20 -26.65 -21.18 3.21
CA THR A 20 -27.60 -22.03 2.46
C THR A 20 -26.94 -23.31 1.92
N GLY A 21 -25.78 -23.70 2.43
CA GLY A 21 -25.05 -24.93 2.05
C GLY A 21 -24.38 -24.90 0.67
N LYS A 22 -24.86 -24.07 -0.28
CA LYS A 22 -24.18 -23.76 -1.54
C LYS A 22 -23.48 -22.41 -1.45
N LYS A 23 -22.22 -22.35 -1.90
CA LYS A 23 -21.46 -21.09 -1.95
C LYS A 23 -22.13 -20.11 -2.90
N SER A 24 -22.40 -18.90 -2.42
CA SER A 24 -22.85 -17.79 -3.25
C SER A 24 -21.74 -17.31 -4.19
N GLN A 25 -22.11 -16.64 -5.28
CA GLN A 25 -21.12 -16.06 -6.21
C GLN A 25 -20.23 -15.02 -5.51
N CYS A 26 -20.76 -14.29 -4.54
CA CYS A 26 -19.97 -13.37 -3.72
C CYS A 26 -18.93 -14.08 -2.86
N GLU A 27 -19.27 -15.23 -2.28
CA GLU A 27 -18.31 -16.08 -1.53
C GLU A 27 -17.21 -16.63 -2.45
N ILE A 28 -17.55 -17.05 -3.67
CA ILE A 28 -16.56 -17.50 -4.66
C ILE A 28 -15.54 -16.39 -4.97
N GLY A 29 -16.03 -15.16 -5.22
CA GLY A 29 -15.16 -14.01 -5.46
C GLY A 29 -14.29 -13.65 -4.24
N LEU A 30 -14.84 -13.79 -3.03
CA LEU A 30 -14.14 -13.58 -1.78
C LEU A 30 -13.04 -14.64 -1.57
N ASP A 31 -13.32 -15.91 -1.86
CA ASP A 31 -12.37 -17.02 -1.74
C ASP A 31 -11.15 -16.81 -2.64
N TYR A 32 -11.34 -16.40 -3.89
CA TYR A 32 -10.22 -16.05 -4.77
C TYR A 32 -9.33 -14.96 -4.17
N CYS A 33 -9.94 -13.91 -3.62
CA CYS A 33 -9.20 -12.83 -2.98
C CYS A 33 -8.44 -13.33 -1.74
N ASN A 34 -9.06 -14.18 -0.91
CA ASN A 34 -8.44 -14.77 0.28
C ASN A 34 -7.25 -15.67 -0.07
N ILE A 35 -7.35 -16.46 -1.14
CA ILE A 35 -6.24 -17.28 -1.64
C ILE A 35 -5.06 -16.37 -2.03
N LEU A 36 -5.30 -15.28 -2.76
CA LEU A 36 -4.25 -14.34 -3.15
C LEU A 36 -3.58 -13.70 -1.94
N PHE A 37 -4.35 -13.26 -0.94
CA PHE A 37 -3.78 -12.71 0.30
C PHE A 37 -3.00 -13.75 1.11
N SER A 38 -3.45 -15.01 1.11
CA SER A 38 -2.75 -16.11 1.79
C SER A 38 -1.40 -16.39 1.14
N ILE A 39 -1.36 -16.41 -0.21
CA ILE A 39 -0.10 -16.53 -0.97
C ILE A 39 0.85 -15.40 -0.60
N GLU A 40 0.38 -14.14 -0.56
CA GLU A 40 1.22 -13.00 -0.19
C GLU A 40 1.74 -13.10 1.24
N LYS A 41 0.93 -13.58 2.18
CA LYS A 41 1.36 -13.80 3.58
C LYS A 41 2.45 -14.87 3.67
N GLU A 42 2.35 -15.94 2.89
CA GLU A 42 3.36 -17.01 2.84
C GLU A 42 4.71 -16.52 2.30
N ILE A 43 4.71 -15.59 1.33
CA ILE A 43 5.94 -15.12 0.66
C ILE A 43 6.50 -13.81 1.23
N ALA A 44 5.84 -13.21 2.22
CA ALA A 44 6.20 -11.89 2.77
C ALA A 44 7.64 -11.83 3.31
N HIS A 45 8.11 -12.92 3.94
CA HIS A 45 9.44 -13.00 4.56
C HIS A 45 10.60 -13.17 3.56
N LEU A 46 10.30 -13.45 2.29
CA LEU A 46 11.32 -13.70 1.27
C LEU A 46 11.87 -12.38 0.70
N PRO A 47 13.12 -12.39 0.18
CA PRO A 47 13.67 -11.24 -0.53
C PRO A 47 12.87 -10.93 -1.81
N PRO A 48 12.90 -9.69 -2.31
CA PRO A 48 12.05 -9.24 -3.41
C PRO A 48 12.09 -10.13 -4.67
N GLU A 49 13.27 -10.59 -5.07
CA GLU A 49 13.44 -11.44 -6.26
C GLU A 49 12.77 -12.81 -6.12
N GLU A 50 13.02 -13.49 -4.99
CA GLU A 50 12.40 -14.80 -4.71
C GLU A 50 10.90 -14.67 -4.50
N ARG A 51 10.47 -13.59 -3.84
CA ARG A 51 9.06 -13.25 -3.65
C ARG A 51 8.37 -13.14 -5.00
N LEU A 52 8.95 -12.40 -5.94
CA LEU A 52 8.41 -12.24 -7.30
C LEU A 52 8.30 -13.58 -8.04
N LYS A 53 9.33 -14.43 -7.95
CA LYS A 53 9.34 -15.76 -8.58
C LYS A 53 8.25 -16.68 -8.02
N LYS A 54 8.12 -16.77 -6.68
CA LYS A 54 7.08 -17.58 -6.03
C LYS A 54 5.68 -17.01 -6.25
N ARG A 55 5.53 -15.68 -6.22
CA ARG A 55 4.29 -14.97 -6.56
C ARG A 55 3.83 -15.32 -7.96
N LYS A 56 4.69 -15.21 -8.98
CA LYS A 56 4.34 -15.58 -10.36
C LYS A 56 3.91 -17.04 -10.46
N LYS A 57 4.61 -17.97 -9.80
CA LYS A 57 4.28 -19.40 -9.81
C LYS A 57 2.93 -19.72 -9.17
N LYS A 58 2.60 -19.11 -8.02
CA LYS A 58 1.38 -19.42 -7.25
C LYS A 58 0.17 -18.54 -7.63
N ALA A 59 0.38 -17.24 -7.82
CA ALA A 59 -0.71 -16.27 -7.99
C ALA A 59 -1.23 -16.20 -9.44
N ILE A 60 -0.38 -16.43 -10.47
CA ILE A 60 -0.84 -16.36 -11.88
C ILE A 60 -1.96 -17.38 -12.17
N PRO A 61 -1.86 -18.67 -11.77
CA PRO A 61 -2.95 -19.63 -11.97
C PRO A 61 -4.26 -19.18 -11.31
N VAL A 62 -4.18 -18.65 -10.08
CA VAL A 62 -5.34 -18.15 -9.33
C VAL A 62 -5.95 -16.93 -10.01
N LEU A 63 -5.12 -15.98 -10.46
CA LEU A 63 -5.58 -14.81 -11.20
C LEU A 63 -6.24 -15.18 -12.53
N LYS A 64 -5.69 -16.16 -13.26
CA LYS A 64 -6.31 -16.66 -14.50
C LYS A 64 -7.70 -17.24 -14.22
N ALA A 65 -7.83 -18.09 -13.20
CA ALA A 65 -9.12 -18.65 -12.80
C ALA A 65 -10.11 -17.57 -12.34
N PHE A 66 -9.64 -16.62 -11.51
CA PHE A 66 -10.44 -15.50 -11.04
C PHE A 66 -10.95 -14.63 -12.21
N TRP A 67 -10.09 -14.25 -13.14
CA TRP A 67 -10.49 -13.42 -14.28
C TRP A 67 -11.41 -14.17 -15.25
N GLY A 68 -11.17 -15.47 -15.48
CA GLY A 68 -12.10 -16.31 -16.23
C GLY A 68 -13.49 -16.32 -15.58
N TRP A 69 -13.55 -16.52 -14.26
CA TRP A 69 -14.81 -16.46 -13.51
C TRP A 69 -15.48 -15.07 -13.56
N VAL A 70 -14.73 -13.98 -13.44
CA VAL A 70 -15.26 -12.60 -13.55
C VAL A 70 -15.83 -12.31 -14.95
N GLU A 71 -15.27 -12.92 -15.99
CA GLU A 71 -15.71 -12.74 -17.37
C GLU A 71 -16.97 -13.58 -17.69
N THR A 72 -17.09 -14.79 -17.13
CA THR A 72 -18.25 -15.67 -17.36
C THR A 72 -19.43 -15.40 -16.43
N THR A 73 -19.22 -14.76 -15.29
CA THR A 73 -20.29 -14.55 -14.30
C THR A 73 -21.17 -13.37 -14.70
N ASN A 74 -22.46 -13.65 -14.92
CA ASN A 74 -23.47 -12.63 -15.20
C ASN A 74 -24.22 -12.23 -13.92
N ALA A 75 -24.39 -10.93 -13.75
CA ALA A 75 -25.15 -10.34 -12.65
C ALA A 75 -25.81 -9.04 -13.11
N LEU A 76 -26.94 -8.69 -12.49
CA LEU A 76 -27.57 -7.39 -12.71
C LEU A 76 -26.58 -6.27 -12.34
N PRO A 77 -26.35 -5.25 -13.19
CA PRO A 77 -25.35 -4.21 -12.95
C PRO A 77 -25.51 -3.47 -11.62
N SER A 78 -26.76 -3.28 -11.17
CA SER A 78 -27.12 -2.62 -9.91
C SER A 78 -27.02 -3.53 -8.68
N SER A 79 -26.88 -4.85 -8.86
CA SER A 79 -26.73 -5.78 -7.74
C SER A 79 -25.36 -5.63 -7.07
N VAL A 80 -25.25 -6.02 -5.79
CA VAL A 80 -23.98 -6.01 -5.07
C VAL A 80 -22.90 -6.80 -5.83
N LEU A 81 -23.25 -7.98 -6.35
CA LEU A 81 -22.34 -8.77 -7.19
C LEU A 81 -21.97 -8.05 -8.49
N GLY A 82 -22.93 -7.45 -9.19
CA GLY A 82 -22.68 -6.71 -10.44
C GLY A 82 -21.75 -5.51 -10.24
N THR A 83 -21.92 -4.77 -9.15
CA THR A 83 -21.01 -3.67 -8.79
C THR A 83 -19.60 -4.18 -8.43
N ALA A 84 -19.50 -5.31 -7.72
CA ALA A 84 -18.21 -5.94 -7.39
C ALA A 84 -17.47 -6.44 -8.64
N LEU A 85 -18.16 -7.12 -9.55
CA LEU A 85 -17.59 -7.60 -10.83
C LEU A 85 -17.15 -6.43 -11.71
N SER A 86 -18.00 -5.39 -11.86
CA SER A 86 -17.68 -4.21 -12.65
C SER A 86 -16.45 -3.49 -12.09
N TYR A 87 -16.36 -3.39 -10.77
CA TYR A 87 -15.20 -2.83 -10.10
C TYR A 87 -13.93 -3.67 -10.33
N ALA A 88 -14.01 -5.00 -10.18
CA ALA A 88 -12.88 -5.89 -10.42
C ALA A 88 -12.37 -5.76 -11.87
N LYS A 89 -13.27 -5.73 -12.87
CA LYS A 89 -12.93 -5.51 -14.28
C LYS A 89 -12.19 -4.19 -14.48
N LYS A 90 -12.69 -3.09 -13.90
CA LYS A 90 -12.03 -1.77 -13.96
C LYS A 90 -10.64 -1.76 -13.31
N GLN A 91 -10.44 -2.55 -12.24
CA GLN A 91 -9.17 -2.62 -11.53
C GLN A 91 -8.16 -3.60 -12.12
N LYS A 92 -8.57 -4.50 -13.03
CA LYS A 92 -7.70 -5.51 -13.67
C LYS A 92 -6.33 -4.98 -14.11
N PRO A 93 -6.19 -3.91 -14.92
CA PRO A 93 -4.89 -3.44 -15.37
C PRO A 93 -3.99 -3.02 -14.20
N HIS A 94 -4.54 -2.36 -13.18
CA HIS A 94 -3.77 -1.95 -12.01
C HIS A 94 -3.40 -3.12 -11.12
N LEU A 95 -4.28 -4.12 -10.99
CA LEU A 95 -4.00 -5.31 -10.22
C LEU A 95 -2.89 -6.14 -10.85
N MET A 96 -2.70 -6.15 -12.16
CA MET A 96 -1.61 -6.94 -12.74
C MET A 96 -0.22 -6.35 -12.47
N ASN A 97 -0.12 -5.08 -12.07
CA ASN A 97 1.16 -4.39 -11.88
C ASN A 97 2.00 -4.93 -10.71
N TYR A 98 1.39 -5.49 -9.64
CA TYR A 98 2.20 -6.06 -8.54
C TYR A 98 2.95 -7.36 -8.93
N LEU A 99 2.70 -7.88 -10.13
CA LEU A 99 3.46 -8.98 -10.73
C LEU A 99 4.70 -8.50 -11.49
N LEU A 100 4.90 -7.19 -11.64
CA LEU A 100 6.08 -6.63 -12.29
C LEU A 100 7.26 -6.54 -11.32
N ASP A 101 6.98 -6.26 -10.05
CA ASP A 101 7.99 -6.00 -9.01
C ASP A 101 7.66 -6.75 -7.71
N GLY A 102 8.69 -7.34 -7.08
CA GLY A 102 8.60 -8.06 -5.81
C GLY A 102 8.33 -7.15 -4.60
N GLU A 103 8.67 -5.86 -4.68
CA GLU A 103 8.41 -4.89 -3.63
C GLU A 103 6.96 -4.37 -3.63
N CYS A 104 6.31 -4.45 -4.79
CA CYS A 104 4.91 -4.06 -4.90
C CYS A 104 4.01 -4.92 -4.00
N GLN A 105 3.16 -4.25 -3.23
CA GLN A 105 2.13 -4.89 -2.41
C GLN A 105 0.84 -5.11 -3.22
N ILE A 106 0.15 -6.21 -2.93
CA ILE A 106 -1.15 -6.53 -3.53
C ILE A 106 -2.27 -5.54 -3.16
N SER A 107 -2.12 -4.83 -2.03
CA SER A 107 -3.08 -3.86 -1.53
C SER A 107 -2.42 -2.52 -1.23
N ASN A 108 -3.17 -1.44 -1.36
CA ASN A 108 -2.73 -0.10 -0.99
C ASN A 108 -2.94 0.23 0.50
N ASN A 109 -3.31 -0.75 1.33
CA ASN A 109 -3.66 -0.52 2.73
C ASN A 109 -2.53 0.15 3.52
N LEU A 110 -1.26 -0.18 3.21
CA LEU A 110 -0.11 0.46 3.84
C LEU A 110 -0.06 1.96 3.51
N ALA A 111 -0.11 2.30 2.22
CA ALA A 111 -0.12 3.69 1.76
C ALA A 111 -1.31 4.48 2.33
N GLU A 112 -2.52 3.88 2.33
CA GLU A 112 -3.71 4.51 2.94
C GLU A 112 -3.55 4.74 4.44
N ARG A 113 -2.92 3.81 5.16
CA ARG A 113 -2.64 3.96 6.60
C ARG A 113 -1.59 5.04 6.86
N SER A 114 -0.51 5.08 6.07
CA SER A 114 0.56 6.09 6.22
C SER A 114 0.07 7.51 5.94
N ILE A 115 -0.82 7.71 4.96
CA ILE A 115 -1.35 9.04 4.65
C ILE A 115 -2.50 9.47 5.58
N ARG A 116 -3.12 8.53 6.30
CA ARG A 116 -4.30 8.81 7.13
C ARG A 116 -4.05 9.86 8.23
N PRO A 117 -2.94 9.85 8.99
CA PRO A 117 -2.63 10.91 9.95
C PRO A 117 -2.62 12.30 9.31
N PHE A 118 -2.02 12.44 8.12
CA PHE A 118 -2.04 13.69 7.37
C PHE A 118 -3.46 14.09 6.94
N VAL A 119 -4.25 13.15 6.40
CA VAL A 119 -5.63 13.41 5.94
C VAL A 119 -6.56 13.83 7.08
N VAL A 120 -6.34 13.29 8.29
CA VAL A 120 -7.07 13.67 9.49
C VAL A 120 -6.56 15.00 10.04
N GLY A 121 -5.24 15.15 10.17
CA GLY A 121 -4.58 16.32 10.74
C GLY A 121 -4.77 17.59 9.93
N ARG A 122 -4.81 17.50 8.59
CA ARG A 122 -5.05 18.67 7.73
C ARG A 122 -6.36 19.38 8.03
N LYS A 123 -7.39 18.72 8.56
CA LYS A 123 -8.64 19.39 8.97
C LYS A 123 -8.47 20.25 10.23
N ALA A 124 -7.44 19.97 11.04
CA ALA A 124 -7.17 20.63 12.32
C ALA A 124 -6.05 21.67 12.23
N TRP A 125 -5.18 21.63 11.21
CA TRP A 125 -4.15 22.62 11.02
C TRP A 125 -4.74 23.83 10.28
N ASN A 126 -4.47 25.06 10.71
CA ASN A 126 -5.04 26.25 10.04
C ASN A 126 -4.20 26.72 8.83
N PHE A 127 -3.06 26.08 8.54
CA PHE A 127 -2.07 26.57 7.58
C PHE A 127 -2.03 25.82 6.23
N TYR A 128 -2.88 24.81 6.02
CA TYR A 128 -2.93 23.99 4.80
C TYR A 128 -3.74 24.60 3.64
N ALA A 129 -4.37 25.77 3.84
CA ALA A 129 -5.28 26.37 2.87
C ALA A 129 -4.56 27.01 1.66
N SER A 130 -3.23 27.16 1.71
CA SER A 130 -2.44 27.70 0.60
C SER A 130 -1.61 26.61 -0.10
N PRO A 131 -1.33 26.73 -1.42
CA PRO A 131 -0.44 25.81 -2.12
C PRO A 131 0.94 25.67 -1.46
N LYS A 132 1.51 26.79 -0.99
CA LYS A 132 2.80 26.81 -0.26
C LYS A 132 2.73 26.03 1.06
N GLY A 133 1.61 26.13 1.78
CA GLY A 133 1.38 25.37 3.01
C GLY A 133 1.24 23.86 2.73
N ALA A 134 0.60 23.49 1.63
CA ALA A 134 0.49 22.10 1.20
C ALA A 134 1.85 21.50 0.81
N GLU A 135 2.67 22.25 0.07
CA GLU A 135 4.04 21.87 -0.31
C GLU A 135 4.97 21.74 0.91
N SER A 136 4.97 22.73 1.81
CA SER A 136 5.78 22.65 3.04
C SER A 136 5.37 21.44 3.90
N SER A 137 4.07 21.16 3.98
CA SER A 137 3.57 20.01 4.74
C SER A 137 3.95 18.68 4.08
N SER A 138 3.91 18.57 2.75
CA SER A 138 4.29 17.34 2.06
C SER A 138 5.77 17.01 2.22
N ILE A 139 6.65 18.01 2.21
CA ILE A 139 8.09 17.86 2.47
C ILE A 139 8.30 17.33 3.89
N ALA A 140 7.72 18.00 4.90
CA ALA A 140 7.87 17.60 6.30
C ALA A 140 7.37 16.16 6.54
N TYR A 141 6.20 15.81 6.00
CA TYR A 141 5.66 14.45 6.12
C TYR A 141 6.50 13.41 5.38
N SER A 142 7.08 13.75 4.24
CA SER A 142 7.98 12.83 3.52
C SER A 142 9.21 12.48 4.37
N ILE A 143 9.82 13.46 5.06
CA ILE A 143 10.94 13.23 5.97
C ILE A 143 10.50 12.35 7.15
N ILE A 144 9.36 12.67 7.78
CA ILE A 144 8.82 11.92 8.93
C ILE A 144 8.50 10.47 8.57
N GLU A 145 7.80 10.23 7.46
CA GLU A 145 7.42 8.88 7.05
C GLU A 145 8.64 8.06 6.60
N THR A 146 9.65 8.70 6.00
CA THR A 146 10.93 8.04 5.68
C THR A 146 11.68 7.64 6.95
N ALA A 147 11.72 8.50 7.96
CA ALA A 147 12.33 8.18 9.26
C ALA A 147 11.64 6.99 9.94
N LYS A 148 10.29 6.97 9.95
CA LYS A 148 9.52 5.83 10.47
C LYS A 148 9.77 4.54 9.68
N ALA A 149 9.84 4.62 8.35
CA ALA A 149 10.13 3.47 7.50
C ALA A 149 11.51 2.86 7.79
N ASN A 150 12.46 3.68 8.25
CA ASN A 150 13.80 3.26 8.69
C ASN A 150 13.89 2.95 10.19
N ASN A 151 12.74 2.82 10.88
CA ASN A 151 12.65 2.50 12.31
C ASN A 151 13.36 3.50 13.24
N LEU A 152 13.37 4.78 12.88
CA LEU A 152 13.94 5.83 13.71
C LEU A 152 12.90 6.47 14.64
N ASN A 153 13.35 6.93 15.80
CA ASN A 153 12.64 7.89 16.62
C ASN A 153 12.58 9.24 15.88
N VAL A 154 11.39 9.57 15.38
CA VAL A 154 11.15 10.78 14.57
C VAL A 154 11.61 12.06 15.27
N PHE A 155 11.38 12.19 16.58
CA PHE A 155 11.75 13.40 17.31
C PHE A 155 13.27 13.57 17.38
N LYS A 156 13.99 12.50 17.75
CA LYS A 156 15.46 12.52 17.77
C LYS A 156 16.04 12.82 16.40
N TYR A 157 15.51 12.20 15.35
CA TYR A 157 15.97 12.40 13.98
C TYR A 157 15.77 13.85 13.52
N LEU A 158 14.57 14.42 13.71
CA LEU A 158 14.33 15.82 13.36
C LEU A 158 15.23 16.78 14.17
N MET A 159 15.43 16.51 15.46
CA MET A 159 16.34 17.29 16.30
C MET A 159 17.78 17.23 15.79
N TYR A 160 18.25 16.05 15.39
CA TYR A 160 19.59 15.87 14.82
C TYR A 160 19.74 16.69 13.55
N LEU A 161 18.79 16.55 12.61
CA LEU A 161 18.79 17.31 11.37
C LEU A 161 18.80 18.82 11.63
N PHE A 162 17.95 19.32 12.53
CA PHE A 162 17.90 20.76 12.84
C PHE A 162 19.14 21.28 13.55
N LYS A 163 19.88 20.42 14.25
CA LYS A 163 21.11 20.80 14.95
C LYS A 163 22.33 20.79 14.03
N GLU A 164 22.46 19.77 13.19
CA GLU A 164 23.69 19.50 12.44
C GLU A 164 23.66 20.06 11.00
N LEU A 165 22.52 19.94 10.28
CA LEU A 165 22.45 20.37 8.88
C LEU A 165 22.74 21.87 8.67
N PRO A 166 22.28 22.80 9.52
CA PRO A 166 22.60 24.22 9.33
C PRO A 166 24.10 24.54 9.38
N ASN A 167 24.90 23.67 10.01
CA ASN A 167 26.35 23.81 10.15
C ASN A 167 27.13 23.05 9.06
N THR A 168 26.43 22.41 8.12
CA THR A 168 27.03 21.59 7.06
C THR A 168 26.99 22.34 5.73
N PRO A 169 28.08 22.41 4.95
CA PRO A 169 28.12 23.08 3.64
C PRO A 169 27.47 22.22 2.54
N PHE A 170 26.27 21.68 2.80
CA PHE A 170 25.59 20.76 1.89
C PHE A 170 25.07 21.43 0.60
N LYS A 171 25.08 22.76 0.54
CA LYS A 171 24.72 23.50 -0.68
C LYS A 171 25.85 23.50 -1.69
N GLU A 172 27.08 23.55 -1.20
CA GLU A 172 28.31 23.49 -1.97
C GLU A 172 28.70 22.03 -2.25
N GLU A 173 28.49 21.14 -1.27
CA GLU A 173 28.85 19.72 -1.31
C GLU A 173 27.63 18.83 -0.99
N PRO A 174 26.75 18.56 -1.97
CA PRO A 174 25.50 17.81 -1.73
C PRO A 174 25.70 16.37 -1.26
N GLU A 175 26.85 15.77 -1.58
CA GLU A 175 27.25 14.43 -1.11
C GLU A 175 27.29 14.30 0.41
N LEU A 176 27.54 15.39 1.14
CA LEU A 176 27.49 15.41 2.61
C LEU A 176 26.09 15.08 3.16
N LEU A 177 25.02 15.22 2.37
CA LEU A 177 23.68 14.84 2.80
C LEU A 177 23.56 13.34 3.06
N GLU A 178 24.39 12.50 2.42
CA GLU A 178 24.32 11.04 2.57
C GLU A 178 24.46 10.59 4.03
N ASP A 179 25.30 11.27 4.80
CA ASP A 179 25.54 10.99 6.22
C ASP A 179 24.32 11.32 7.10
N TYR A 180 23.44 12.22 6.64
CA TYR A 180 22.22 12.62 7.33
C TYR A 180 20.99 11.83 6.89
N LEU A 181 21.11 10.91 5.93
CA LEU A 181 19.98 10.13 5.45
C LEU A 181 19.54 9.10 6.50
N PRO A 182 18.25 8.72 6.53
CA PRO A 182 17.71 7.83 7.56
C PRO A 182 18.37 6.45 7.66
N TRP A 183 19.09 6.00 6.63
CA TRP A 183 19.77 4.71 6.58
C TRP A 183 21.27 4.79 6.88
N SER A 184 21.83 5.97 7.14
CA SER A 184 23.24 6.11 7.50
C SER A 184 23.51 5.48 8.87
N THR A 185 24.72 4.95 9.05
CA THR A 185 25.11 4.24 10.28
C THR A 185 25.01 5.14 11.52
N GLU A 186 25.51 6.37 11.43
CA GLU A 186 25.49 7.34 12.53
C GLU A 186 24.06 7.72 12.95
N ILE A 187 23.17 7.98 11.99
CA ILE A 187 21.76 8.27 12.27
C ILE A 187 21.07 7.06 12.91
N GLN A 188 21.35 5.86 12.42
CA GLN A 188 20.78 4.62 12.95
C GLN A 188 21.22 4.34 14.40
N GLU A 189 22.43 4.73 14.78
CA GLU A 189 22.94 4.59 16.15
C GLU A 189 22.33 5.66 17.09
N ASN A 190 22.29 6.91 16.63
CA ASN A 190 21.88 8.05 17.47
C ASN A 190 20.36 8.21 17.59
N CYS A 191 19.61 7.81 16.57
CA CYS A 191 18.19 8.15 16.44
C CYS A 191 17.23 6.97 16.54
N LYS A 192 17.68 5.75 16.89
CA LYS A 192 16.77 4.65 17.26
C LYS A 192 16.04 4.89 18.60
#